data_AF-A0A926XMG4-F1
#
_entry.id   AF-A0A926XMG4-F1
#
_cell.length_a   1.000
_cell.length_b   1.000
_cell.length_c   1.000
_cell.angle_alpha   90.00
_cell.angle_beta   90.00
_cell.angle_gamma   90.00
#
_symmetry.space_group_name_H-M   'P 1'
#
loop_
_entity.id
_entity.type
_entity.pdbx_description
1 polymer ?
#
loop_
_entity_poly.entity_id
_entity_poly.type
_entity_poly.pdbx_seq_one_letter_code
_entity_poly.pdbx_strand_id
1 'polypeptide(L)'
;MFLYRPVGLHELELIARSGFTAFPPRLPEQPIFYPVLNFEYAEKIAREWNTRSNSFAGFVLQFEVADDYLQKFTVQTVGSSICQELWIPAEELKEFNSHIQGKIQIKAAFYGEQFEGEVNPETNLPIALENWISS
;
A
#
# COMPACT_ATOMS: atom_id res chain seq x y z
N MET A 1 2.24 -7.60 -13.72
CA MET A 1 2.75 -8.22 -12.48
C MET A 1 2.04 -7.61 -11.27
N PHE A 2 1.76 -8.41 -10.24
CA PHE A 2 1.24 -7.92 -8.97
C PHE A 2 2.36 -7.41 -8.06
N LEU A 3 2.15 -6.23 -7.51
CA LEU A 3 2.97 -5.62 -6.48
C LEU A 3 2.13 -5.42 -5.22
N TYR A 4 2.82 -5.24 -4.09
CA TYR A 4 2.20 -5.01 -2.80
C TYR A 4 2.71 -3.72 -2.18
N ARG A 5 1.89 -3.09 -1.35
CA ARG A 5 2.31 -1.95 -0.55
C ARG A 5 1.68 -2.00 0.84
N PRO A 6 2.48 -2.05 1.92
CA PRO A 6 1.98 -1.83 3.26
C PRO A 6 1.70 -0.32 3.46
N VAL A 7 0.54 0.00 4.03
CA VAL A 7 0.13 1.39 4.30
C VAL A 7 -0.49 1.52 5.69
N GLY A 8 -0.43 2.72 6.27
CA GLY A 8 -1.23 3.09 7.44
C GLY A 8 -2.63 3.58 7.05
N LEU A 9 -3.48 3.84 8.06
CA LEU A 9 -4.88 4.25 7.82
C LEU A 9 -4.98 5.55 7.01
N HIS A 10 -4.18 6.56 7.33
CA HIS A 10 -4.27 7.85 6.65
C HIS A 10 -3.93 7.76 5.15
N GLU A 11 -2.89 6.99 4.79
CA GLU A 11 -2.55 6.77 3.38
C GLU A 11 -3.65 5.95 2.68
N LEU A 12 -4.23 4.96 3.37
CA LEU A 12 -5.36 4.20 2.84
C LEU A 12 -6.59 5.07 2.55
N GLU A 13 -6.92 6.02 3.43
CA GLU A 13 -8.01 6.98 3.20
C GLU A 13 -7.79 7.85 1.96
N LEU A 14 -6.54 8.27 1.71
CA LEU A 14 -6.20 9.05 0.50
C LEU A 14 -6.34 8.19 -0.77
N ILE A 15 -5.98 6.92 -0.70
CA ILE A 15 -6.18 5.95 -1.79
C ILE A 15 -7.67 5.68 -2.01
N ALA A 16 -8.45 5.56 -0.94
CA ALA A 16 -9.89 5.40 -1.02
C ALA A 16 -10.57 6.60 -1.71
N ARG A 17 -10.13 7.84 -1.40
CA ARG A 17 -10.59 9.06 -2.07
C ARG A 17 -10.24 9.13 -3.56
N SER A 18 -9.20 8.42 -4.01
CA SER A 18 -8.90 8.27 -5.45
C SER A 18 -9.74 7.17 -6.12
N GLY A 19 -10.68 6.54 -5.41
CA GLY A 19 -11.44 5.40 -5.90
C GLY A 19 -10.59 4.14 -6.03
N PHE A 20 -9.52 4.01 -5.23
CA PHE A 20 -8.53 2.94 -5.31
C PHE A 20 -7.80 2.88 -6.66
N THR A 21 -7.56 4.01 -7.30
CA THR A 21 -6.87 4.05 -8.61
C THR A 21 -5.46 4.64 -8.53
N ALA A 22 -5.10 5.31 -7.43
CA ALA A 22 -3.81 5.99 -7.31
C ALA A 22 -3.32 6.08 -5.87
N PHE A 23 -2.00 6.00 -5.70
CA PHE A 23 -1.29 6.36 -4.48
C PHE A 23 -1.11 7.89 -4.38
N PRO A 24 -1.20 8.49 -3.17
CA PRO A 24 -1.02 9.92 -3.00
C PRO A 24 0.44 10.35 -3.29
N PRO A 25 0.67 11.60 -3.72
CA PRO A 25 2.03 12.15 -3.87
C PRO A 25 2.86 11.99 -2.60
N ARG A 26 4.16 11.72 -2.77
CA ARG A 26 5.10 11.65 -1.65
C ARG A 26 5.37 13.05 -1.09
N LEU A 27 5.72 13.12 0.19
CA LEU A 27 6.23 14.35 0.77
C LEU A 27 7.62 14.68 0.19
N PRO A 28 8.05 15.95 0.14
CA PRO A 28 9.37 16.33 -0.38
C PRO A 28 10.53 15.58 0.28
N GLU A 29 10.39 15.19 1.54
CA GLU A 29 11.40 14.46 2.31
C GLU A 29 11.42 12.95 1.99
N GLN A 30 10.50 12.47 1.16
CA GLN A 30 10.31 11.07 0.80
C GLN A 30 10.64 10.89 -0.69
N PRO A 31 11.93 10.74 -1.06
CA PRO A 31 12.38 10.80 -2.46
C PRO A 31 11.94 9.60 -3.30
N ILE A 32 11.49 8.52 -2.65
CA ILE A 32 11.12 7.27 -3.31
C ILE A 32 9.74 6.78 -2.88
N PHE A 33 9.03 6.21 -3.84
CA PHE A 33 7.90 5.31 -3.67
C PHE A 33 8.40 3.88 -3.86
N TYR A 34 8.13 3.01 -2.89
CA TYR A 34 8.66 1.64 -2.88
C TYR A 34 7.56 0.62 -2.65
N PRO A 35 7.04 -0.01 -3.71
CA PRO A 35 6.23 -1.19 -3.60
C PRO A 35 7.12 -2.43 -3.52
N VAL A 36 6.61 -3.45 -2.84
CA VAL A 36 7.31 -4.72 -2.62
C VAL A 36 6.75 -5.81 -3.52
N LEU A 37 7.58 -6.79 -3.87
CA LEU A 37 7.18 -7.88 -4.77
C LEU A 37 6.48 -9.03 -4.02
N ASN A 38 6.65 -9.11 -2.69
CA ASN A 38 6.21 -10.25 -1.89
C ASN A 38 5.14 -9.85 -0.87
N PHE A 39 4.01 -10.58 -0.87
CA PHE A 39 2.93 -10.37 0.09
C PHE A 39 3.41 -10.57 1.53
N GLU A 40 4.15 -11.64 1.82
CA GLU A 40 4.65 -11.93 3.17
C GLU A 40 5.52 -10.80 3.73
N TYR A 41 6.30 -10.15 2.86
CA TYR A 41 7.11 -9.01 3.26
C TYR A 41 6.23 -7.77 3.54
N ALA A 42 5.24 -7.49 2.69
CA ALA A 42 4.27 -6.43 2.94
C ALA A 42 3.48 -6.68 4.25
N GLU A 43 3.06 -7.92 4.48
CA GLU A 43 2.34 -8.33 5.68
C GLU A 43 3.17 -8.09 6.94
N LYS A 44 4.45 -8.48 6.90
CA LYS A 44 5.37 -8.25 8.01
C LYS A 44 5.47 -6.77 8.36
N ILE A 45 5.67 -5.90 7.36
CA ILE A 45 5.75 -4.45 7.57
C ILE A 45 4.42 -3.91 8.15
N ALA A 46 3.30 -4.28 7.55
CA ALA A 46 1.98 -3.82 7.98
C ALA A 46 1.69 -4.23 9.45
N ARG A 47 1.99 -5.48 9.79
CA ARG A 47 1.73 -6.05 11.12
C ARG A 47 2.70 -5.56 12.18
N GLU A 48 3.99 -5.47 11.89
CA GLU A 48 5.02 -5.19 12.90
C GLU A 48 5.32 -3.69 13.06
N TRP A 49 5.16 -2.90 11.99
CA TRP A 49 5.54 -1.49 11.98
C TRP A 49 4.32 -0.57 11.90
N ASN A 50 3.38 -0.78 10.97
CA ASN A 50 2.25 0.14 10.82
C ASN A 50 1.27 0.09 12.01
N THR A 51 1.09 -1.06 12.66
CA THR A 51 0.31 -1.18 13.91
C THR A 51 0.91 -0.43 15.11
N ARG A 52 2.18 -0.03 15.03
CA ARG A 52 2.91 0.75 16.05
C ARG A 52 3.16 2.20 15.61
N SER A 53 2.70 2.55 14.41
CA SER A 53 2.79 3.91 13.87
C SER A 53 1.61 4.76 14.35
N ASN A 54 1.56 6.03 13.95
CA ASN A 54 0.56 7.00 14.41
C ASN A 54 -0.91 6.55 14.24
N SER A 55 -1.21 5.72 13.24
CA SER A 55 -2.58 5.23 13.01
C SER A 55 -2.91 3.94 13.77
N PHE A 56 -1.92 3.30 14.40
CA PHE A 56 -2.04 1.99 15.06
C PHE A 56 -2.72 0.91 14.22
N ALA A 57 -2.64 1.03 12.89
CA ALA A 57 -3.27 0.13 11.94
C ALA A 57 -2.40 0.02 10.69
N GLY A 58 -2.33 -1.19 10.14
CA GLY A 58 -1.57 -1.52 8.94
C GLY A 58 -2.39 -2.32 7.96
N PHE A 59 -2.24 -2.01 6.67
CA PHE A 59 -2.98 -2.65 5.59
C PHE A 59 -2.02 -3.10 4.51
N VAL A 60 -2.29 -4.26 3.92
CA VAL A 60 -1.57 -4.73 2.73
C VAL A 60 -2.42 -4.48 1.51
N LEU A 61 -1.92 -3.64 0.61
CA LEU A 61 -2.54 -3.39 -0.69
C LEU A 61 -1.87 -4.26 -1.75
N GLN A 62 -2.65 -4.78 -2.69
CA GLN A 62 -2.20 -5.43 -3.91
C GLN A 62 -2.68 -4.61 -5.11
N PHE A 63 -1.83 -4.45 -6.11
CA PHE A 63 -2.20 -3.80 -7.35
C PHE A 63 -1.38 -4.36 -8.51
N GLU A 64 -1.94 -4.30 -9.71
CA GLU A 64 -1.30 -4.81 -10.92
C GLU A 64 -0.70 -3.65 -11.70
N VAL A 65 0.50 -3.85 -12.24
CA VAL A 65 1.17 -2.90 -13.13
C VAL A 65 1.71 -3.67 -14.34
N ALA A 66 1.70 -3.03 -15.50
CA ALA A 66 2.18 -3.63 -16.75
C ALA A 66 3.66 -4.02 -16.66
N ASP A 67 4.00 -5.24 -17.09
CA ASP A 67 5.36 -5.79 -16.96
C ASP A 67 6.39 -5.00 -17.77
N ASP A 68 6.00 -4.55 -18.95
CA ASP A 68 6.82 -3.72 -19.85
C ASP A 68 7.20 -2.38 -19.21
N TYR A 69 6.28 -1.76 -18.49
CA TYR A 69 6.55 -0.54 -17.73
C TYR A 69 7.49 -0.81 -16.55
N LEU A 70 7.31 -1.92 -15.83
CA LEU A 70 8.14 -2.25 -14.67
C LEU A 70 9.60 -2.58 -15.01
N GLN A 71 9.92 -2.94 -16.27
CA GLN A 71 11.30 -3.16 -16.71
C GLN A 71 12.19 -1.91 -16.58
N LYS A 72 11.62 -0.71 -16.43
CA LYS A 72 12.36 0.52 -16.14
C LYS A 72 13.02 0.52 -14.75
N PHE A 73 12.50 -0.27 -13.81
CA PHE A 73 12.92 -0.24 -12.41
C PHE A 73 13.70 -1.50 -12.04
N THR A 74 14.83 -1.31 -11.37
CA THR A 74 15.65 -2.42 -10.86
C THR A 74 15.08 -2.94 -9.56
N VAL A 75 14.85 -4.25 -9.48
CA VAL A 75 14.50 -4.94 -8.24
C VAL A 75 15.66 -4.84 -7.25
N GLN A 76 15.40 -4.22 -6.11
CA GLN A 76 16.31 -4.14 -4.97
C GLN A 76 15.98 -5.28 -4.01
N THR A 77 17.00 -5.88 -3.40
CA THR A 77 16.83 -6.87 -2.31
C THR A 77 17.44 -6.29 -1.05
N VAL A 78 16.60 -5.95 -0.07
CA VAL A 78 17.00 -5.27 1.17
C VAL A 78 16.99 -6.23 2.36
N GLY A 79 18.16 -6.73 2.73
CA GLY A 79 18.28 -7.71 3.81
C GLY A 79 18.10 -9.14 3.30
N SER A 80 16.96 -9.78 3.60
CA SER A 80 16.72 -11.17 3.18
C SER A 80 16.21 -11.25 1.73
N SER A 81 16.28 -12.44 1.14
CA SER A 81 15.86 -12.69 -0.26
C SER A 81 14.37 -12.41 -0.52
N ILE A 82 13.53 -12.43 0.51
CA ILE A 82 12.09 -12.11 0.39
C ILE A 82 11.81 -10.60 0.44
N CYS A 83 12.78 -9.79 0.89
CA CYS A 83 12.65 -8.35 0.98
C CYS A 83 12.99 -7.70 -0.35
N GLN A 84 12.16 -7.94 -1.36
CA GLN A 84 12.32 -7.38 -2.69
C GLN A 84 11.40 -6.20 -2.90
N GLU A 85 11.96 -5.10 -3.38
CA GLU A 85 11.25 -3.84 -3.61
C GLU A 85 11.72 -3.15 -4.89
N LEU A 86 10.85 -2.33 -5.45
CA LEU A 86 11.20 -1.39 -6.52
C LEU A 86 11.40 -0.01 -5.90
N TRP A 87 12.35 0.77 -6.42
CA TRP A 87 12.52 2.17 -6.03
C TRP A 87 12.08 3.06 -7.20
N ILE A 88 10.88 3.64 -7.08
CA ILE A 88 10.32 4.57 -8.05
C ILE A 88 10.57 5.99 -7.52
N PRO A 89 11.20 6.89 -8.29
CA PRO A 89 11.35 8.28 -7.88
C PRO A 89 9.99 8.94 -7.58
N ALA A 90 9.92 9.76 -6.54
CA ALA A 90 8.68 10.42 -6.12
C ALA A 90 8.04 11.25 -7.25
N GLU A 91 8.87 11.85 -8.10
CA GLU A 91 8.47 12.61 -9.29
C GLU A 91 7.80 11.74 -10.37
N GLU A 92 8.14 10.46 -10.45
CA GLU A 92 7.57 9.50 -11.42
C GLU A 92 6.28 8.85 -10.89
N LEU A 93 5.92 9.04 -9.62
CA LEU A 93 4.74 8.39 -9.02
C LEU A 93 3.44 8.70 -9.75
N LYS A 94 3.32 9.88 -10.35
CA LYS A 94 2.14 10.24 -11.17
C LYS A 94 2.04 9.37 -12.42
N GLU A 95 3.16 9.15 -13.12
CA GLU A 95 3.23 8.25 -14.28
C GLU A 95 2.96 6.81 -13.82
N PHE A 96 3.60 6.38 -12.74
CA PHE A 96 3.41 5.05 -12.15
C PHE A 96 1.93 4.76 -11.87
N ASN A 97 1.20 5.69 -11.26
CA ASN A 97 -0.22 5.54 -10.99
C ASN A 97 -1.04 5.33 -12.29
N SER A 98 -0.66 5.94 -13.41
CA SER A 98 -1.36 5.72 -14.70
C SER A 98 -1.13 4.33 -15.30
N HIS A 99 -0.11 3.62 -14.83
CA HIS A 99 0.20 2.24 -15.24
C HIS A 99 -0.43 1.18 -14.32
N ILE A 100 -1.12 1.59 -13.25
CA ILE A 100 -1.91 0.67 -12.42
C ILE A 100 -3.10 0.14 -13.24
N GLN A 101 -3.26 -1.17 -13.26
CA GLN A 101 -4.32 -1.86 -13.96
C GLN A 101 -5.46 -2.18 -12.97
N GLY A 102 -6.67 -1.75 -13.29
CA GLY A 102 -7.84 -1.96 -12.44
C GLY A 102 -7.81 -1.13 -11.15
N LYS A 103 -8.33 -1.71 -10.06
CA LYS A 103 -8.37 -1.09 -8.72
C LYS A 103 -7.31 -1.71 -7.81
N ILE A 104 -6.72 -0.90 -6.95
CA ILE A 104 -5.90 -1.32 -5.82
C ILE A 104 -6.81 -2.08 -4.82
N GLN A 105 -6.40 -3.28 -4.42
CA GLN A 105 -7.18 -4.16 -3.56
C GLN A 105 -6.56 -4.26 -2.16
N ILE A 106 -7.39 -4.19 -1.12
CA ILE A 106 -6.96 -4.50 0.25
C ILE A 106 -6.93 -6.02 0.40
N LYS A 107 -5.78 -6.57 0.80
CA LYS A 107 -5.59 -8.03 0.99
C LYS A 107 -5.49 -8.44 2.44
N ALA A 108 -5.04 -7.54 3.31
CA ALA A 108 -4.98 -7.80 4.75
C ALA A 108 -5.10 -6.48 5.54
N ALA A 109 -5.61 -6.59 6.76
CA ALA A 109 -5.74 -5.50 7.72
C ALA A 109 -5.29 -5.98 9.10
N PHE A 110 -4.51 -5.14 9.79
CA PHE A 110 -3.94 -5.39 11.10
C PHE A 110 -4.16 -4.17 11.98
N TYR A 111 -4.52 -4.43 13.24
CA TYR A 111 -4.82 -3.39 14.22
C TYR A 111 -3.96 -3.61 15.46
N GLY A 112 -3.32 -2.54 15.92
CA GLY A 112 -2.60 -2.50 17.18
C GLY A 112 -3.56 -2.27 18.36
N GLU A 113 -3.06 -2.48 19.58
CA GLU A 113 -3.87 -2.36 20.80
C GLU A 113 -4.44 -0.95 21.04
N GLN A 114 -3.79 0.07 20.46
CA GLN A 114 -4.18 1.48 20.58
C GLN A 114 -5.02 1.98 19.40
N PHE A 115 -5.49 1.07 18.53
CA PHE A 115 -6.37 1.46 17.44
C PHE A 115 -7.77 1.85 17.96
N GLU A 116 -8.22 3.06 17.67
CA GLU A 116 -9.49 3.61 18.17
C GLU A 116 -10.64 3.57 17.15
N GLY A 117 -10.42 3.02 15.95
CA GLY A 117 -11.44 2.97 14.91
C GLY A 117 -12.42 1.79 15.05
N GLU A 118 -13.67 1.99 14.61
CA GLU A 118 -14.64 0.90 14.49
C GLU A 118 -14.33 0.04 13.26
N VAL A 119 -14.26 -1.28 13.44
CA VAL A 119 -13.98 -2.27 12.39
C VAL A 119 -15.24 -3.06 12.11
N ASN A 120 -15.62 -3.19 10.84
CA ASN A 120 -16.69 -4.08 10.45
C ASN A 120 -16.22 -5.55 10.59
N PRO A 121 -16.92 -6.38 11.38
CA PRO A 121 -16.52 -7.77 11.62
C PRO A 121 -16.61 -8.68 10.39
N GLU A 122 -17.42 -8.33 9.38
CA GLU A 122 -17.57 -9.11 8.14
C GLU A 122 -16.43 -8.85 7.15
N THR A 123 -16.00 -7.59 7.04
CA THR A 123 -14.96 -7.19 6.07
C THR A 123 -13.57 -7.10 6.69
N ASN A 124 -13.49 -7.02 8.03
CA ASN A 124 -12.29 -6.69 8.79
C ASN A 124 -11.63 -5.38 8.32
N LEU A 125 -12.44 -4.38 7.97
CA LEU A 125 -12.01 -3.05 7.55
C LEU A 125 -12.62 -1.96 8.44
N PRO A 126 -11.96 -0.80 8.59
CA PRO A 126 -12.56 0.34 9.28
C PRO A 126 -13.85 0.77 8.59
N ILE A 127 -14.92 0.99 9.36
CA ILE A 127 -16.24 1.39 8.84
C ILE A 127 -16.14 2.68 8.01
N ALA A 128 -15.21 3.58 8.37
CA ALA A 128 -14.94 4.81 7.64
C ALA A 128 -14.55 4.60 6.16
N LEU A 129 -14.06 3.42 5.78
CA LEU A 129 -13.67 3.07 4.41
C LEU A 129 -14.81 2.50 3.57
N GLU A 130 -15.91 2.04 4.17
CA GLU A 130 -16.99 1.33 3.46
C GLU A 130 -17.67 2.18 2.40
N ASN A 131 -17.76 3.49 2.66
CA ASN A 131 -18.30 4.48 1.72
C ASN A 131 -17.55 4.49 0.39
N TRP A 132 -16.28 4.05 0.38
CA TRP A 132 -15.40 4.09 -0.79
C TRP A 132 -15.22 2.73 -1.47
N ILE A 133 -15.59 1.64 -0.80
CA ILE A 133 -15.44 0.27 -1.30
C ILE A 133 -16.72 -0.17 -2.05
N SER A 134 -17.86 0.40 -1.67
CA SER A 134 -19.18 0.04 -2.22
C SER A 134 -19.58 0.82 -3.48
N SER A 135 -18.67 1.62 -4.06
CA SER A 135 -18.89 2.45 -5.25
C SER A 135 -18.02 2.05 -6.46
#